data_AF-A0A453HJE1-F1
#
_entry.id   AF-A0A453HJE1-F1
#
_cell.length_a   1.000
_cell.length_b   1.000
_cell.length_c   1.000
_cell.angle_alpha   90.00
_cell.angle_beta   90.00
_cell.angle_gamma   90.00
#
_symmetry.space_group_name_H-M   'P 1'
#
loop_
_entity.id
_entity.type
_entity.pdbx_description
1 polymer ?
#
loop_
_entity_poly.entity_id
_entity_poly.type
_entity_poly.pdbx_seq_one_letter_code
_entity_poly.pdbx_strand_id
1 'polypeptide(L)'
;MESIEMSNTIGLEKLQERVAEVTEMYPLCDAIALAYATVLKDCEIHCFDEGAEVKTLGGLHVIGTSLHESRRIDNQLRGRAGRQGDPGSTRFMVR
;
A
#
# COMPACT_ATOMS: atom_id res chain seq x y z
N MET A 1 -19.98 10.86 -5.17
CA MET A 1 -18.74 10.12 -4.89
C MET A 1 -18.99 8.64 -5.22
N GLU A 2 -19.51 8.39 -6.43
CA GLU A 2 -20.14 7.11 -6.84
C GLU A 2 -19.66 6.70 -8.25
N SER A 3 -18.51 7.21 -8.68
CA SER A 3 -18.09 7.14 -10.09
C SER A 3 -16.96 6.14 -10.35
N ILE A 4 -16.47 5.45 -9.32
CA ILE A 4 -15.33 4.51 -9.40
C ILE A 4 -15.71 3.12 -8.88
N GLU A 5 -16.95 2.66 -9.09
CA GLU A 5 -17.34 1.28 -8.76
C GLU A 5 -17.66 0.41 -10.00
N MET A 6 -17.58 0.96 -11.22
CA MET A 6 -18.19 0.33 -12.39
C MET A 6 -17.23 -0.10 -13.52
N SER A 7 -15.93 -0.26 -13.28
CA SER A 7 -15.00 -0.64 -14.38
C SER A 7 -14.27 -1.98 -14.25
N ASN A 8 -14.20 -2.61 -13.06
CA ASN A 8 -13.33 -3.79 -12.87
C ASN A 8 -14.08 -5.07 -12.51
N THR A 9 -15.32 -5.21 -12.96
CA THR A 9 -16.12 -6.43 -12.78
C THR A 9 -16.12 -7.30 -14.05
N ILE A 10 -14.96 -7.46 -14.71
CA ILE A 10 -14.65 -8.81 -15.20
C ILE A 10 -14.27 -9.58 -13.94
N GLY A 11 -15.30 -10.01 -13.20
CA GLY A 11 -15.19 -10.44 -11.82
C GLY A 11 -14.22 -11.60 -11.69
N LEU A 12 -13.53 -11.66 -10.54
CA LEU A 12 -12.68 -12.80 -10.16
C LEU A 12 -13.32 -14.15 -10.48
N GLU A 13 -14.64 -14.25 -10.36
CA GLU A 13 -15.46 -15.41 -10.73
C GLU A 13 -15.29 -15.81 -12.21
N LYS A 14 -15.36 -14.86 -13.15
CA LYS A 14 -15.16 -15.12 -14.58
C LYS A 14 -13.71 -15.54 -14.90
N LEU A 15 -12.74 -15.06 -14.14
CA LEU A 15 -11.34 -15.49 -14.29
C LEU A 15 -11.14 -16.90 -13.72
N GLN A 16 -11.77 -17.22 -12.59
CA GLN A 16 -11.77 -18.57 -12.01
C GLN A 16 -12.44 -19.58 -12.95
N GLU A 17 -13.59 -19.24 -13.53
CA GLU A 17 -14.28 -20.08 -14.52
C GLU A 17 -13.41 -20.34 -15.76
N ARG A 18 -12.78 -19.29 -16.31
CA ARG A 18 -11.89 -19.42 -17.49
C ARG A 18 -10.63 -20.24 -17.21
N VAL A 19 -10.08 -20.16 -15.99
CA VAL A 19 -8.95 -21.01 -15.57
C VAL A 19 -9.39 -22.48 -15.42
N ALA A 20 -10.63 -22.73 -14.99
CA ALA A 20 -11.16 -24.08 -14.83
C ALA A 20 -11.53 -24.78 -16.15
N GLU A 21 -11.95 -24.03 -17.18
CA GLU A 21 -12.37 -24.59 -18.48
C GLU A 21 -11.21 -24.92 -19.43
N VAL A 22 -10.03 -24.27 -19.32
CA VAL A 22 -8.93 -24.44 -20.28
C VAL A 22 -7.92 -25.49 -19.81
N THR A 23 -8.12 -26.75 -20.22
CA THR A 23 -7.21 -27.87 -19.92
C THR A 23 -6.10 -28.06 -20.97
N GLU A 24 -6.13 -27.37 -22.10
CA GLU A 24 -5.15 -27.55 -23.19
C GLU A 24 -4.34 -26.27 -23.45
N MET A 25 -3.02 -26.38 -23.24
CA MET A 25 -1.95 -25.41 -23.54
C MET A 25 -1.95 -24.07 -22.76
N TYR A 26 -1.36 -24.12 -21.56
CA TYR A 26 -0.86 -23.00 -20.73
C TYR A 26 -1.68 -21.69 -20.75
N PRO A 27 -2.75 -21.55 -19.94
CA PRO A 27 -3.43 -20.29 -19.70
C PRO A 27 -2.63 -19.42 -18.71
N LEU A 28 -1.35 -19.18 -18.99
CA LEU A 28 -0.43 -18.50 -18.08
C LEU A 28 -0.92 -17.08 -17.77
N CYS A 29 -1.49 -16.37 -18.75
CA CYS A 29 -2.01 -15.03 -18.57
C CYS A 29 -3.20 -14.97 -17.59
N ASP A 30 -4.17 -15.88 -17.73
CA ASP A 30 -5.36 -15.88 -16.86
C ASP A 30 -5.00 -16.34 -15.44
N ALA A 31 -4.10 -17.32 -15.30
CA ALA A 31 -3.58 -17.75 -14.01
C ALA A 31 -2.77 -16.65 -13.31
N ILE A 32 -1.90 -15.93 -14.03
CA ILE A 32 -1.15 -14.78 -13.49
C ILE A 32 -2.11 -13.65 -13.11
N ALA A 33 -3.11 -13.35 -13.95
CA ALA A 33 -4.09 -12.31 -13.65
C ALA A 33 -4.90 -12.64 -12.39
N LEU A 34 -5.30 -13.90 -12.22
CA LEU A 34 -5.99 -14.36 -11.03
C LEU A 34 -5.09 -14.28 -9.78
N ALA A 35 -3.84 -14.74 -9.88
CA ALA A 35 -2.86 -14.64 -8.78
C ALA A 35 -2.59 -13.18 -8.40
N TYR A 36 -2.44 -12.30 -9.38
CA TYR A 36 -2.27 -10.87 -9.16
C TYR A 36 -3.49 -10.26 -8.45
N ALA A 37 -4.69 -10.52 -8.96
CA ALA A 37 -5.93 -9.95 -8.41
C ALA A 37 -6.21 -10.42 -6.98
N THR A 38 -5.94 -11.71 -6.70
CA THR A 38 -6.08 -12.27 -5.35
C THR A 38 -5.10 -11.64 -4.37
N VAL A 39 -3.80 -11.61 -4.71
CA VAL A 39 -2.78 -10.98 -3.86
C VAL A 39 -3.04 -9.49 -3.66
N LEU A 40 -3.42 -8.77 -4.71
CA LEU A 40 -3.73 -7.34 -4.60
C LEU A 40 -4.87 -7.10 -3.61
N LYS A 41 -5.96 -7.88 -3.71
CA LYS A 41 -7.12 -7.75 -2.83
C LYS A 41 -6.74 -8.02 -1.36
N ASP A 42 -5.96 -9.06 -1.12
CA ASP A 42 -5.50 -9.39 0.23
C ASP A 42 -4.60 -8.27 0.77
N CYS A 43 -3.66 -7.77 -0.05
CA CYS A 43 -2.79 -6.65 0.30
C CYS A 43 -3.56 -5.35 0.58
N GLU A 44 -4.60 -5.04 -0.20
CA GLU A 44 -5.43 -3.85 0.02
C GLU A 44 -6.14 -3.88 1.37
N ILE A 45 -6.71 -5.04 1.74
CA ILE A 45 -7.37 -5.25 3.04
C ILE A 45 -6.35 -5.06 4.17
N HIS A 46 -5.22 -5.77 4.11
CA HIS A 46 -4.18 -5.68 5.14
C HIS A 46 -3.61 -4.27 5.28
N CYS A 47 -3.29 -3.60 4.15
CA CYS A 47 -2.75 -2.24 4.18
C CYS A 47 -3.76 -1.23 4.74
N PHE A 48 -5.06 -1.43 4.49
CA PHE A 48 -6.10 -0.57 5.02
C PHE A 48 -6.24 -0.71 6.54
N ASP A 49 -6.33 -1.95 7.03
CA ASP A 49 -6.50 -2.25 8.45
C ASP A 49 -5.27 -1.82 9.27
N GLU A 50 -4.07 -2.21 8.82
CA GLU A 50 -2.81 -1.81 9.46
C GLU A 50 -2.62 -0.29 9.38
N GLY A 51 -2.98 0.33 8.25
CA GLY A 51 -2.92 1.77 8.07
C GLY A 51 -3.81 2.52 9.07
N ALA A 52 -5.02 2.02 9.33
CA ALA A 52 -5.91 2.56 10.34
C ALA A 52 -5.31 2.41 11.75
N GLU A 53 -4.81 1.23 12.10
CA GLU A 53 -4.19 0.97 13.39
C GLU A 53 -2.99 1.90 13.64
N VAL A 54 -2.06 2.01 12.68
CA VAL A 54 -0.89 2.89 12.77
C VAL A 54 -1.31 4.35 12.99
N LYS A 55 -2.36 4.83 12.32
CA LYS A 55 -2.88 6.19 12.54
C LYS A 55 -3.39 6.37 13.98
N THR A 56 -4.11 5.38 14.53
CA THR A 56 -4.57 5.45 15.93
C THR A 56 -3.41 5.45 16.94
N LEU A 57 -2.29 4.80 16.61
CA LEU A 57 -1.08 4.79 17.42
C LEU A 57 -0.24 6.08 17.32
N GLY A 58 -0.67 7.07 16.52
CA GLY A 58 0.01 8.35 16.35
C GLY A 58 0.91 8.43 15.11
N GLY A 59 0.87 7.42 14.24
CA GLY A 59 1.50 7.40 12.93
C GLY A 59 3.02 7.28 12.94
N LEU A 60 3.66 7.61 11.82
CA LEU A 60 5.10 7.42 11.64
C LEU A 60 5.91 8.34 12.57
N HIS A 61 6.77 7.74 13.39
CA HIS A 61 7.75 8.46 14.20
C HIS A 61 9.13 8.40 13.55
N VAL A 62 9.68 9.54 13.16
CA VAL A 62 11.03 9.64 12.58
C VAL A 62 12.03 10.07 13.66
N ILE A 63 13.11 9.30 13.81
CA ILE A 63 14.19 9.58 14.76
C ILE A 63 15.45 9.95 13.97
N GLY A 64 15.91 11.19 14.13
CA GLY A 64 17.22 11.64 13.65
C GLY A 64 18.29 11.43 14.72
N THR A 65 19.32 10.64 14.42
CA THR A 65 20.42 10.33 15.36
C THR A 65 21.50 11.41 15.41
N SER A 66 21.59 12.24 14.38
CA SER A 66 22.55 13.33 14.24
C SER A 66 21.98 14.41 13.31
N LEU A 67 22.54 15.62 13.38
CA LEU A 67 22.24 16.69 12.42
C LEU A 67 23.16 16.60 11.22
N HIS A 68 22.61 16.86 10.04
CA HIS A 68 23.39 16.97 8.82
C HIS A 68 23.95 18.39 8.68
N GLU A 69 25.04 18.54 7.91
CA GLU A 69 25.62 19.86 7.60
C GLU A 69 24.61 20.79 6.92
N SER A 70 23.70 20.20 6.13
CA SER A 70 22.63 20.90 5.45
C SER A 70 21.28 20.67 6.13
N ARG A 71 20.68 21.77 6.61
CA ARG A 71 19.30 21.79 7.14
C ARG A 71 18.26 21.24 6.16
N ARG A 72 18.53 21.30 4.85
CA ARG A 72 17.62 20.76 3.83
C ARG A 72 17.49 19.24 3.93
N ILE A 73 18.54 18.53 4.32
CA ILE A 73 18.49 17.07 4.49
C ILE A 73 17.70 16.70 5.74
N ASP A 74 17.89 17.42 6.85
CA ASP A 74 17.10 17.21 8.07
C ASP A 74 15.62 17.47 7.86
N ASN A 75 15.26 18.51 7.09
CA ASN A 75 13.86 18.80 6.77
C ASN A 75 13.25 17.73 5.85
N GLN A 76 14.03 17.10 4.97
CA GLN A 76 13.56 15.95 4.19
C GLN A 76 13.24 14.76 5.08
N LEU A 77 14.05 14.50 6.11
CA LEU A 77 13.77 13.45 7.09
C LEU A 77 12.49 13.76 7.87
N ARG A 78 12.33 15.01 8.36
CA ARG A 78 11.09 15.45 9.03
C ARG A 78 9.86 15.28 8.14
N GLY A 79 9.98 15.61 6.86
CA GLY A 79 8.88 15.50 5.90
C GLY A 79 8.43 14.07 5.54
N ARG A 80 9.11 13.04 6.06
CA ARG A 80 8.65 11.64 5.88
C ARG A 80 7.46 11.31 6.77
N ALA A 81 7.34 11.94 7.94
CA ALA A 81 6.20 11.78 8.84
C ALA A 81 5.02 12.67 8.43
N GLY A 82 3.80 12.26 8.78
CA GLY A 82 2.59 13.08 8.66
C GLY A 82 2.16 13.46 7.24
N ARG A 83 2.27 12.52 6.28
CA ARG A 83 1.85 12.75 4.90
C ARG A 83 0.33 12.88 4.80
N GLN A 84 -0.17 13.73 3.90
CA GLN A 84 -1.62 13.94 3.66
C GLN A 84 -2.42 14.29 4.93
N GLY A 85 -1.77 14.89 5.94
CA GLY A 85 -2.41 15.21 7.22
C GLY A 85 -2.52 14.03 8.19
N ASP A 86 -1.89 12.89 7.88
CA ASP A 86 -1.77 11.78 8.82
C ASP A 86 -1.04 12.21 10.11
N PRO A 87 -1.36 11.60 11.26
CA PRO A 87 -0.57 11.81 12.46
C PRO A 87 0.86 11.32 12.23
N GLY A 88 1.81 11.98 12.88
CA GLY A 88 3.21 11.64 12.76
C GLY A 88 4.05 12.56 13.61
N SER A 89 5.24 12.12 13.97
CA SER A 89 6.13 12.91 14.80
C SER A 89 7.58 12.73 14.40
N THR A 90 8.42 13.69 14.78
CA THR A 90 9.84 13.62 14.48
C THR A 90 10.64 14.18 15.64
N ARG A 91 11.71 13.48 16.03
CA ARG A 91 12.64 13.93 17.07
C ARG A 91 14.08 13.75 16.60
N PHE A 92 14.92 14.74 16.88
CA PHE A 92 16.35 14.66 16.63
C PHE A 92 17.09 14.63 17.96
N MET A 93 17.96 13.64 18.14
CA MET A 93 18.95 13.65 19.20
C MET A 93 20.19 14.37 18.69
N VAL A 94 20.48 15.51 19.31
CA VAL A 94 21.72 16.24 19.08
C VAL A 94 22.64 15.85 20.24
N ARG A 95 23.81 15.31 19.89
CA ARG A 95 24.87 15.02 20.86
C ARG A 95 25.69 16.27 21.11
#